data_AF-A0A924PS78-F1
#
_entry.id   AF-A0A924PS78-F1
#
_cell.length_a   1.000
_cell.length_b   1.000
_cell.length_c   1.000
_cell.angle_alpha   90.00
_cell.angle_beta   90.00
_cell.angle_gamma   90.00
#
_symmetry.space_group_name_H-M   'P 1'
#
loop_
_entity.id
_entity.type
_entity.pdbx_description
1 polymer ?
#
loop_
_entity_poly.entity_id
_entity_poly.type
_entity_poly.pdbx_seq_one_letter_code
_entity_poly.pdbx_strand_id
1 'polypeptide(L)' 'MLLTLCAANASASPIFALNSLDATISIIDPVSFKEIRRVPTGKEPHHLYLSPDEKSLIVANALSDSLTLIDPKTGEVQR' A
#
# COMPACT_ATOMS: atom_id res chain seq x y z
N MET A 1 15.98 -13.07 35.17
CA MET A 1 15.16 -12.05 34.48
C MET A 1 15.28 -12.32 32.99
N LEU A 2 14.35 -13.09 32.41
CA LEU A 2 14.38 -13.45 31.00
C LEU A 2 13.62 -12.35 30.24
N LEU A 3 14.33 -11.49 29.49
CA LEU A 3 13.68 -10.58 28.55
C LEU A 3 13.22 -11.40 27.34
N THR A 4 11.92 -11.62 27.22
CA THR A 4 11.31 -12.14 26.00
C THR A 4 11.35 -11.04 24.95
N LEU A 5 12.22 -11.17 23.95
CA LEU A 5 12.20 -10.33 22.77
C LEU A 5 10.96 -10.72 21.95
N CYS A 6 9.90 -9.91 21.95
CA CYS A 6 8.86 -10.03 20.94
C CYS A 6 9.51 -9.75 19.59
N ALA A 7 9.82 -10.80 18.83
CA ALA A 7 10.10 -10.64 17.42
C ALA A 7 8.85 -10.02 16.79
N ALA A 8 8.92 -8.74 16.44
CA ALA A 8 7.94 -8.16 15.56
C ALA A 8 7.99 -9.01 14.29
N ASN A 9 6.91 -9.77 14.01
CA ASN A 9 6.75 -10.40 12.72
C ASN A 9 6.90 -9.28 11.69
N ALA A 10 8.05 -9.25 11.00
CA ALA A 10 8.19 -8.44 9.81
C ALA A 10 7.21 -9.03 8.80
N SER A 11 6.00 -8.47 8.76
CA SER A 11 5.04 -8.80 7.71
C SER A 11 5.75 -8.53 6.39
N ALA A 12 5.78 -9.52 5.50
CA ALA A 12 6.27 -9.31 4.15
C ALA A 12 5.52 -8.13 3.53
N SER A 13 6.23 -7.32 2.73
CA SER A 13 5.62 -6.17 2.06
C SER A 13 4.42 -6.65 1.23
N PRO A 14 3.24 -6.03 1.38
CA PRO A 14 2.04 -6.44 0.67
C PRO A 14 2.16 -6.19 -0.84
N ILE A 15 1.32 -6.89 -1.60
CA ILE A 15 1.09 -6.60 -3.02
C ILE A 15 0.02 -5.51 -3.12
N PHE A 16 0.26 -4.54 -4.02
CA PHE A 16 -0.69 -3.46 -4.31
C PHE A 16 -1.25 -3.63 -5.72
N ALA A 17 -2.57 -3.60 -5.86
CA ALA A 17 -3.25 -3.58 -7.14
C ALA A 17 -4.10 -2.31 -7.27
N LEU A 18 -3.92 -1.58 -8.38
CA LEU A 18 -4.63 -0.34 -8.66
C LEU A 18 -5.94 -0.64 -9.40
N ASN A 19 -7.08 -0.35 -8.78
CA ASN A 19 -8.39 -0.61 -9.35
C ASN A 19 -8.90 0.67 -10.03
N SER A 20 -8.52 0.87 -11.29
CA SER A 20 -8.72 2.12 -12.03
C SER A 20 -10.19 2.62 -12.03
N LEU A 21 -11.14 1.72 -12.30
CA LEU A 21 -12.56 2.08 -12.43
C LEU A 21 -13.23 2.34 -11.09
N ASP A 22 -12.73 1.70 -10.02
CA ASP A 22 -13.35 1.75 -8.70
C ASP A 22 -12.76 2.85 -7.81
N ALA A 23 -11.69 3.54 -8.25
CA ALA A 23 -10.95 4.51 -7.45
C ALA A 23 -10.49 3.93 -6.09
N THR A 24 -9.98 2.69 -6.12
CA THR A 24 -9.45 2.00 -4.93
C THR A 24 -8.11 1.33 -5.22
N ILE A 25 -7.44 0.93 -4.14
CA ILE A 25 -6.23 0.12 -4.16
C ILE A 25 -6.46 -1.11 -3.28
N SER A 26 -6.24 -2.29 -3.86
CA SER A 26 -6.28 -3.55 -3.13
C SER A 26 -4.92 -3.85 -2.50
N ILE A 27 -4.95 -4.22 -1.23
CA ILE A 27 -3.79 -4.63 -0.44
C ILE A 27 -3.89 -6.12 -0.22
N ILE A 28 -2.92 -6.85 -0.74
CA ILE A 28 -2.98 -8.30 -0.89
C ILE A 28 -1.84 -8.92 -0.08
N ASP A 29 -2.16 -9.93 0.71
CA ASP A 29 -1.17 -10.74 1.41
C ASP A 29 -0.31 -11.50 0.40
N PRO A 30 1.02 -11.35 0.42
CA PRO A 30 1.90 -11.88 -0.62
C PRO A 30 2.10 -13.41 -0.54
N VAL A 31 1.63 -14.06 0.52
CA VAL A 31 1.75 -15.52 0.71
C VAL A 31 0.50 -16.25 0.23
N SER A 32 -0.67 -15.77 0.65
CA SER A 32 -1.96 -16.38 0.36
C SER A 32 -2.64 -15.79 -0.88
N PHE A 33 -2.15 -14.66 -1.40
CA PHE A 33 -2.76 -13.89 -2.51
C PHE A 33 -4.20 -13.45 -2.24
N LYS A 34 -4.61 -13.42 -0.97
CA LYS A 34 -5.92 -12.90 -0.57
C LYS A 34 -5.83 -11.41 -0.33
N GLU A 35 -6.84 -10.69 -0.81
CA GLU A 35 -7.02 -9.31 -0.42
C GLU A 35 -7.31 -9.22 1.08
N ILE A 36 -6.48 -8.48 1.80
CA ILE A 36 -6.60 -8.28 3.25
C ILE A 36 -7.27 -6.94 3.57
N ARG A 37 -7.22 -5.98 2.63
CA ARG A 37 -7.81 -4.66 2.79
C ARG A 37 -7.95 -3.97 1.43
N ARG A 38 -8.91 -3.07 1.33
CA ARG A 38 -9.09 -2.15 0.21
C ARG A 38 -9.10 -0.71 0.73
N VAL A 39 -8.38 0.18 0.07
CA VAL A 39 -8.29 1.60 0.46
C VAL A 39 -8.79 2.50 -0.67
N PRO A 40 -9.51 3.60 -0.36
CA PRO A 40 -9.91 4.58 -1.36
C PRO A 40 -8.70 5.38 -1.87
N THR A 41 -8.78 5.87 -3.11
CA THR A 41 -7.80 6.77 -3.73
C THR A 41 -8.51 7.76 -4.68
N GLY A 42 -7.76 8.54 -5.45
CA GLY A 42 -8.30 9.36 -6.55
C GLY A 42 -8.77 8.53 -7.75
N LYS A 43 -9.32 9.20 -8.77
CA LYS A 43 -9.85 8.53 -9.96
C LYS A 43 -8.74 8.09 -10.91
N GLU A 44 -8.91 6.92 -11.51
CA GLU A 44 -7.96 6.32 -12.46
C GLU A 44 -6.51 6.22 -11.92
N PRO A 45 -6.27 5.48 -10.82
CA PRO A 45 -4.92 5.14 -10.39
C PRO A 45 -4.23 4.24 -11.43
N HIS A 46 -3.21 4.74 -12.14
CA HIS A 46 -2.52 4.00 -13.22
C HIS A 46 -1.03 3.76 -12.99
N HIS A 47 -0.37 4.62 -12.22
CA HIS A 47 1.08 4.50 -11.96
C HIS A 47 1.36 4.38 -10.48
N LEU A 48 2.40 3.60 -10.18
CA LEU A 48 2.92 3.34 -8.85
C LEU A 48 4.43 3.53 -8.87
N TYR A 49 4.97 4.22 -7.86
CA TYR A 49 6.40 4.41 -7.67
C TYR A 49 6.76 4.31 -6.18
N LEU A 50 7.76 3.50 -5.84
CA LEU A 50 8.31 3.47 -4.49
C LEU A 50 9.37 4.56 -4.36
N SER A 51 9.25 5.41 -3.34
CA SER A 51 10.22 6.47 -3.09
C SER A 51 11.61 5.89 -2.83
N PRO A 52 12.72 6.60 -3.17
CA PRO A 52 14.07 6.07 -2.97
C PRO A 52 14.42 5.77 -1.51
N ASP A 53 13.77 6.44 -0.56
CA ASP A 53 13.91 6.18 0.88
C ASP A 53 12.97 5.09 1.41
N GLU A 54 12.19 4.47 0.51
CA GLU A 54 11.21 3.41 0.76
C GLU A 54 10.15 3.76 1.82
N LYS A 55 9.92 5.05 2.07
CA LYS A 55 8.90 5.50 3.02
C LYS A 55 7.53 5.65 2.40
N SER A 56 7.44 5.88 1.09
CA SER A 56 6.17 6.16 0.43
C SER A 56 6.05 5.41 -0.89
N LEU A 57 4.94 4.73 -1.06
CA LEU A 57 4.44 4.27 -2.34
C LEU A 57 3.52 5.36 -2.90
N ILE A 58 3.92 5.97 -4.00
CA ILE A 58 3.23 7.09 -4.63
C ILE A 58 2.36 6.55 -5.76
N VAL A 59 1.07 6.81 -5.69
CA VAL A 59 0.09 6.46 -6.71
C VAL A 59 -0.38 7.72 -7.42
N ALA A 60 -0.25 7.74 -8.75
CA ALA A 60 -0.77 8.83 -9.58
C ALA A 60 -2.19 8.52 -10.04
N ASN A 61 -3.13 9.39 -9.67
CA ASN A 61 -4.54 9.27 -9.99
C ASN A 61 -4.89 10.20 -11.18
N ALA A 62 -4.81 9.66 -12.40
CA ALA A 62 -4.76 10.44 -13.63
C ALA A 62 -5.98 11.37 -13.83
N LEU A 63 -7.19 10.86 -13.63
CA LEU A 63 -8.41 11.62 -13.88
C LEU A 63 -8.73 12.65 -12.78
N SER A 64 -8.23 12.43 -11.56
CA SER A 64 -8.48 13.34 -10.44
C SER A 64 -7.41 14.40 -10.22
N ASP A 65 -6.33 14.40 -11.01
CA ASP A 65 -5.18 15.31 -10.86
C ASP A 65 -4.64 15.32 -9.42
N SER A 66 -4.41 14.12 -8.87
CA SER A 66 -3.99 13.97 -7.47
C SER A 66 -3.00 12.81 -7.29
N LEU A 67 -2.27 12.85 -6.18
CA LEU A 67 -1.40 11.78 -5.73
C LEU A 67 -1.91 11.19 -4.43
N THR A 68 -1.79 9.88 -4.30
CA THR A 68 -2.03 9.17 -3.03
C THR A 68 -0.71 8.58 -2.56
N LEU A 69 -0.29 8.92 -1.34
CA LEU A 69 0.90 8.35 -0.72
C LEU A 69 0.48 7.23 0.24
N ILE A 70 1.20 6.13 0.23
CA ILE A 70 0.89 4.93 1.03
C ILE A 70 2.16 4.44 1.70
N ASP A 71 2.08 4.01 2.96
CA ASP A 71 3.17 3.30 3.61
C ASP A 71 3.36 1.92 2.94
N PRO A 72 4.52 1.63 2.34
CA PRO A 72 4.73 0.41 1.57
C PRO A 72 4.79 -0.86 2.43
N LYS A 73 4.91 -0.74 3.76
CA LYS A 73 4.95 -1.86 4.70
C LYS A 73 3.58 -2.17 5.26
N THR A 74 2.84 -1.13 5.64
CA THR A 74 1.54 -1.30 6.31
C THR A 74 0.38 -1.17 5.36
N GLY A 75 0.56 -0.52 4.21
CA GLY A 75 -0.53 -0.22 3.28
C GLY A 75 -1.45 0.92 3.73
N GLU A 76 -1.07 1.69 4.75
CA GLU A 76 -1.85 2.83 5.22
C GLU A 76 -1.63 4.07 4.36
N VAL A 77 -2.70 4.82 4.08
CA VAL A 77 -2.60 6.09 3.36
C VAL A 77 -1.92 7.13 4.24
N GLN A 78 -0.90 7.79 3.69
CA GLN A 78 -0.15 8.87 4.33
C GLN A 78 -0.85 10.20 4.05
N ARG A 79 -0.95 11.05 5.08
CA ARG A 79 -1.58 12.39 4.98
C ARG A 79 -0.66 13.40 4.30
#